data_AF-A0A2V9A9W2-F1
#
_entry.id   AF-A0A2V9A9W2-F1
#
_cell.length_a   1.000
_cell.length_b   1.000
_cell.length_c   1.000
_cell.angle_alpha   90.00
_cell.angle_beta   90.00
_cell.angle_gamma   90.00
#
_symmetry.space_group_name_H-M   'P 1'
#
loop_
_entity.id
_entity.type
_entity.pdbx_description
1 polymer ?
#
loop_
_entity_poly.entity_id
_entity_poly.type
_entity_poly.pdbx_seq_one_letter_code
_entity_poly.pdbx_strand_id
1 'polypeptide(L)'
;MKKEKGFSLIELLIVVAIILIIAAIAIPNLLRSKIAANESSAVGSVRTIGTAQVTYSSSWGTGFSANLARLGGAPPCNVASALTACLIDPLLSTGAN
;
A
#
# COMPACT_ATOMS: atom_id res chain seq x y z
N MET A 1 37.63 -40.02 -10.79
CA MET A 1 36.20 -40.21 -10.45
C MET A 1 35.85 -39.27 -9.30
N LYS A 2 35.09 -38.19 -9.58
CA LYS A 2 34.57 -37.30 -8.54
C LYS A 2 33.46 -38.06 -7.81
N LYS A 3 33.59 -38.27 -6.50
CA LYS A 3 32.50 -38.82 -5.67
C LYS A 3 31.43 -37.73 -5.53
N GLU A 4 30.35 -37.87 -6.28
CA GLU A 4 29.10 -37.16 -6.03
C GLU A 4 28.64 -37.52 -4.60
N LYS A 5 28.63 -36.55 -3.68
CA LYS A 5 28.03 -36.73 -2.36
C LYS A 5 26.52 -36.56 -2.51
N GLY A 6 25.79 -37.68 -2.50
CA GLY A 6 24.33 -37.67 -2.43
C GLY A 6 23.84 -37.14 -1.08
N PHE A 7 22.71 -36.43 -1.11
CA PHE A 7 22.02 -35.90 0.07
C PHE A 7 21.31 -37.04 0.81
N SER A 8 21.42 -37.08 2.15
CA SER A 8 20.72 -38.10 2.94
C SER A 8 19.25 -37.73 3.17
N LEU A 9 18.36 -38.72 3.16
CA LEU A 9 16.94 -38.51 3.46
C LEU A 9 16.72 -37.93 4.87
N ILE A 10 17.58 -38.29 5.83
CA ILE A 10 17.52 -37.74 7.20
C ILE A 10 17.87 -36.24 7.22
N GLU A 11 18.81 -35.81 6.38
CA GLU A 11 19.21 -34.40 6.27
C GLU A 11 18.04 -33.58 5.71
N LEU A 12 17.32 -34.12 4.72
CA LEU A 12 16.14 -33.47 4.15
C LEU A 12 15.01 -33.34 5.17
N LEU A 13 14.77 -34.40 5.94
CA LEU A 13 13.69 -34.42 6.92
C LEU A 13 13.88 -33.38 8.03
N ILE A 14 15.11 -33.25 8.55
CA ILE A 14 15.40 -32.26 9.61
C ILE A 14 15.26 -30.84 9.05
N VAL A 15 15.70 -30.59 7.82
CA VAL A 15 15.57 -29.28 7.16
C VAL A 15 14.10 -28.89 7.03
N VAL A 16 13.24 -29.79 6.51
CA VAL A 16 11.80 -29.51 6.37
C VAL A 16 11.15 -29.30 7.73
N ALA A 17 11.52 -30.09 8.75
CA ALA A 17 10.99 -29.94 10.10
C ALA A 17 11.27 -28.54 10.68
N ILE A 18 12.51 -28.03 10.54
CA ILE A 18 12.87 -26.70 11.03
C ILE A 18 12.14 -25.60 10.25
N ILE A 19 12.04 -25.72 8.92
CA ILE A 19 11.30 -24.76 8.08
C ILE A 19 9.83 -24.67 8.52
N LEU A 20 9.18 -25.81 8.81
CA LEU A 20 7.79 -25.85 9.26
C LEU A 20 7.59 -25.19 10.62
N ILE A 21 8.52 -25.36 11.56
CA ILE A 21 8.48 -24.69 12.87
C ILE A 21 8.57 -23.17 12.70
N ILE A 22 9.52 -22.69 11.87
CA ILE A 22 9.68 -21.26 11.59
C ILE A 22 8.42 -20.71 10.88
N ALA A 23 7.92 -21.41 9.86
CA ALA A 23 6.75 -21.01 9.10
C ALA A 23 5.50 -20.89 9.99
N ALA A 24 5.31 -21.82 10.93
CA ALA A 24 4.17 -21.80 11.86
C ALA A 24 4.12 -20.52 12.72
N ILE A 25 5.26 -19.95 13.09
CA ILE A 25 5.34 -18.70 13.86
C ILE A 25 5.34 -17.48 12.94
N ALA A 26 6.05 -17.56 11.81
CA ALA A 26 6.26 -16.44 10.91
C ALA A 26 4.99 -16.05 10.14
N ILE A 27 4.21 -17.02 9.64
CA ILE A 27 3.00 -16.77 8.84
C ILE A 27 1.96 -15.93 9.61
N PRO A 28 1.50 -16.31 10.82
CA PRO A 28 0.49 -15.52 11.54
C PRO A 28 1.02 -14.14 11.93
N ASN A 29 2.31 -14.01 12.22
CA ASN A 29 2.92 -12.71 12.49
C ASN A 29 2.92 -11.83 11.23
N LEU A 30 3.35 -12.38 10.09
CA LEU A 30 3.34 -11.69 8.80
C LEU A 30 1.93 -11.22 8.41
N LEU A 31 0.91 -12.06 8.61
CA LEU A 31 -0.48 -11.67 8.35
C LEU A 31 -0.92 -10.48 9.21
N ARG A 32 -0.60 -10.49 10.51
CA ARG A 32 -0.85 -9.34 11.39
C ARG A 32 -0.08 -8.09 10.96
N SER A 33 1.20 -8.22 10.63
CA SER A 33 2.02 -7.10 10.15
C SER A 33 1.47 -6.51 8.86
N LYS A 34 0.96 -7.34 7.93
CA LYS A 34 0.32 -6.86 6.70
C LYS A 34 -0.97 -6.09 6.98
N ILE A 35 -1.80 -6.56 7.90
CA ILE A 35 -3.03 -5.86 8.29
C ILE A 35 -2.68 -4.49 8.90
N ALA A 36 -1.75 -4.47 9.86
CA ALA A 36 -1.30 -3.22 10.48
C ALA A 36 -0.66 -2.25 9.47
N ALA A 37 0.08 -2.76 8.48
CA ALA A 37 0.65 -1.94 7.40
C ALA A 37 -0.45 -1.33 6.51
N ASN A 38 -1.47 -2.12 6.16
CA ASN A 38 -2.62 -1.64 5.39
C ASN A 38 -3.45 -0.60 6.18
N GLU A 39 -3.65 -0.80 7.48
CA GLU A 39 -4.31 0.17 8.36
C GLU A 39 -3.51 1.48 8.42
N SER A 40 -2.19 1.40 8.60
CA SER A 40 -1.31 2.57 8.59
C SER A 40 -1.35 3.32 7.26
N SER A 41 -1.33 2.58 6.14
CA SER A 41 -1.48 3.15 4.80
C SER A 41 -2.83 3.85 4.61
N ALA A 42 -3.92 3.23 5.05
CA ALA A 42 -5.26 3.81 4.97
C ALA A 42 -5.37 5.10 5.80
N VAL A 43 -4.80 5.14 7.01
CA VAL A 43 -4.73 6.36 7.83
C VAL A 43 -3.94 7.46 7.12
N GLY A 44 -2.80 7.10 6.50
CA GLY A 44 -2.01 8.04 5.70
C GLY A 44 -2.80 8.61 4.52
N SER A 45 -3.49 7.75 3.78
CA SER A 45 -4.36 8.13 2.66
C SER A 45 -5.49 9.07 3.08
N VAL A 46 -6.19 8.78 4.19
CA VAL A 46 -7.25 9.64 4.71
C VAL A 46 -6.71 10.99 5.17
N ARG A 47 -5.55 11.02 5.84
CA ARG A 47 -4.90 12.28 6.23
C ARG A 47 -4.55 13.12 5.00
N THR A 48 -3.98 12.52 3.96
CA THR A 48 -3.66 13.19 2.68
C THR A 48 -4.91 13.77 2.03
N ILE A 49 -6.01 13.01 1.98
CA ILE A 49 -7.31 13.49 1.47
C ILE A 49 -7.79 14.68 2.31
N GLY A 50 -7.76 14.59 3.64
CA GLY A 50 -8.20 15.67 4.52
C GLY A 50 -7.43 16.96 4.29
N THR A 51 -6.09 16.88 4.18
CA THR A 51 -5.27 18.05 3.84
C THR A 51 -5.59 18.61 2.46
N ALA A 52 -5.81 17.74 1.46
CA ALA A 52 -6.16 18.16 0.11
C ALA A 52 -7.55 18.82 0.05
N GLN A 53 -8.54 18.36 0.84
CA GLN A 53 -9.85 18.98 0.95
C GLN A 53 -9.76 20.41 1.52
N VAL A 54 -8.94 20.62 2.55
CA VAL A 54 -8.72 21.95 3.14
C VAL A 54 -8.04 22.88 2.14
N THR A 55 -7.01 22.40 1.44
CA THR A 55 -6.35 23.16 0.37
C THR A 55 -7.34 23.51 -0.74
N TYR A 56 -8.15 22.55 -1.19
CA TYR A 56 -9.18 22.75 -2.21
C TYR A 56 -10.16 23.86 -1.79
N SER A 57 -10.68 23.79 -0.56
CA SER A 57 -11.60 24.81 -0.04
C SER A 57 -10.97 26.19 0.02
N SER A 58 -9.67 26.27 0.33
CA SER A 58 -8.94 27.54 0.42
C SER A 58 -8.62 28.12 -0.96
N SER A 59 -8.34 27.26 -1.96
CA SER A 59 -7.99 27.67 -3.32
C SER A 59 -9.17 28.15 -4.14
N TRP A 60 -10.34 27.52 -4.00
CA TRP A 60 -11.52 27.85 -4.84
C TRP A 60 -12.67 28.52 -4.09
N GLY A 61 -12.65 28.59 -2.75
CA GLY A 61 -13.69 29.27 -1.98
C GLY A 61 -15.11 28.69 -2.12
N THR A 62 -15.24 27.52 -2.75
CA THR A 62 -16.51 26.84 -3.03
C THR A 62 -16.84 25.73 -2.00
N GLY A 63 -16.08 25.68 -0.90
CA GLY A 63 -16.17 24.62 0.10
C GLY A 63 -15.33 23.40 -0.28
N PHE A 64 -15.70 22.23 0.27
CA PHE A 64 -15.01 20.97 0.01
C PHE A 64 -15.40 20.37 -1.34
N SER A 65 -14.55 19.50 -1.88
CA SER A 65 -14.86 18.82 -3.14
C SER A 65 -16.04 17.86 -2.99
N ALA A 66 -16.77 17.62 -4.07
CA ALA A 66 -17.86 16.65 -4.09
C ALA A 66 -17.39 15.18 -4.18
N ASN A 67 -16.18 14.92 -4.68
CA ASN A 67 -15.65 13.56 -4.85
C ASN A 67 -14.10 13.56 -4.94
N LEU A 68 -13.50 12.38 -4.71
CA LEU A 68 -12.03 12.19 -4.76
C LEU A 68 -11.43 12.46 -6.15
N ALA A 69 -12.17 12.18 -7.22
CA ALA A 69 -11.69 12.42 -8.58
C ALA A 69 -11.37 13.90 -8.83
N ARG A 70 -12.15 14.82 -8.25
CA ARG A 70 -11.90 16.27 -8.34
C ARG A 70 -10.69 16.74 -7.54
N LEU A 71 -10.30 16.01 -6.49
CA LEU A 71 -9.04 16.26 -5.78
C LEU A 71 -7.84 15.84 -6.60
N GLY A 72 -7.99 14.78 -7.39
CA GLY A 72 -6.95 14.30 -8.28
C GLY A 72 -6.92 15.03 -9.63
N GLY A 73 -6.24 14.40 -10.57
CA GLY A 73 -6.17 14.79 -11.96
C GLY A 73 -5.23 13.88 -12.73
N ALA A 74 -5.44 13.76 -14.04
CA ALA A 74 -4.53 13.01 -14.88
C ALA A 74 -3.21 13.79 -15.03
N PRO A 75 -2.04 13.16 -14.81
CA PRO A 75 -0.76 13.78 -15.13
C PRO A 75 -0.65 14.06 -16.65
N PRO A 76 -0.01 15.15 -17.09
CA PRO A 76 0.58 16.22 -16.31
C PRO A 76 -0.44 17.28 -15.86
N CYS A 77 -0.38 17.66 -14.59
CA CYS A 77 -1.24 18.67 -13.97
C CYS A 77 -0.76 20.09 -14.29
N ASN A 78 -1.07 20.53 -15.50
CA ASN A 78 -0.65 21.83 -16.04
C ASN A 78 -1.60 22.99 -15.67
N VAL A 79 -2.87 22.71 -15.35
CA VAL A 79 -3.82 23.71 -14.82
C VAL A 79 -4.71 23.10 -13.74
N ALA A 80 -4.46 23.45 -12.48
CA ALA A 80 -5.35 23.08 -11.38
C ALA A 80 -6.66 23.87 -11.50
N SER A 81 -7.80 23.16 -11.57
CA SER A 81 -9.13 23.75 -11.61
C SER A 81 -10.03 23.13 -10.54
N ALA A 82 -11.18 23.73 -10.28
CA ALA A 82 -12.15 23.16 -9.34
C ALA A 82 -12.63 21.75 -9.74
N LEU A 83 -12.53 21.37 -11.02
CA LEU A 83 -12.90 20.03 -11.51
C LEU A 83 -11.72 19.05 -11.49
N THR A 84 -10.50 19.58 -11.50
CA THR A 84 -9.25 18.80 -11.61
C THR A 84 -8.18 19.50 -10.78
N ALA A 85 -8.21 19.30 -9.46
CA ALA A 85 -7.39 20.07 -8.54
C ALA A 85 -5.95 19.56 -8.44
N CYS A 86 -5.68 18.31 -8.84
CA CYS A 86 -4.34 17.74 -8.88
C CYS A 86 -3.59 17.81 -7.52
N LEU A 87 -4.32 17.68 -6.42
CA LEU A 87 -3.81 17.76 -5.04
C LEU A 87 -3.41 16.40 -4.48
N ILE A 88 -3.95 15.31 -5.05
CA ILE A 88 -3.64 13.93 -4.67
C ILE A 88 -3.24 13.11 -5.88
N ASP A 89 -2.52 12.02 -5.63
CA ASP A 89 -2.08 11.08 -6.67
C ASP A 89 -3.27 10.41 -7.40
N PRO A 90 -3.15 10.08 -8.70
CA PRO A 90 -4.19 9.41 -9.48
C PRO A 90 -4.71 8.11 -8.86
N LEU A 91 -3.86 7.30 -8.23
CA LEU A 91 -4.26 6.03 -7.59
C LEU A 91 -5.24 6.29 -6.45
N LEU A 92 -4.90 7.26 -5.60
CA LEU A 92 -5.77 7.66 -4.50
C LEU A 92 -7.06 8.32 -4.99
N SER A 93 -7.01 9.08 -6.09
CA SER A 93 -8.19 9.74 -6.67
C SER A 93 -9.20 8.77 -7.31
N THR A 94 -8.73 7.60 -7.75
CA THR A 94 -9.54 6.57 -8.42
C THR A 94 -9.94 5.43 -7.48
N GLY A 95 -9.42 5.41 -6.25
CA GLY A 95 -9.64 4.32 -5.31
C GLY A 95 -8.93 3.03 -5.70
N ALA A 96 -7.90 3.10 -6.55
CA ALA A 96 -7.05 1.97 -6.87
C ALA A 96 -5.99 1.82 -5.75
N ASN A 97 -5.94 0.63 -5.15
CA ASN A 97 -4.86 0.22 -4.22
C ASN A 97 -3.68 -0.36 -4.99
#